data_AF-A0A2E9UCE6-F1
#
_entry.id   AF-A0A2E9UCE6-F1
#
_cell.length_a   1.000
_cell.length_b   1.000
_cell.length_c   1.000
_cell.angle_alpha   90.00
_cell.angle_beta   90.00
_cell.angle_gamma   90.00
#
_symmetry.space_group_name_H-M   'P 1'
#
loop_
_entity.id
_entity.type
_entity.pdbx_description
1 polymer ?
#
loop_
_entity_poly.entity_id
_entity_poly.type
_entity_poly.pdbx_seq_one_letter_code
_entity_poly.pdbx_strand_id
1 'polypeptide(L)'
;MIFDQFRAKSKVQIKKITKQISLSKYLYVFTLLGSCHRLVKWFMDQEGISNNLISVNIPYSIIAIDQELSFKSNSYVNSNICRELAINNFNKYSKIIHKSENLISLAVSSSLKTNRKKFSSDRSFVSLIGNELNTNYEINFLDDNLNRKQQDYIISYLVLNILLNPQLEIDKNLFSSLIDIKINE
;
A
#
# COMPACT_ATOMS: atom_id res chain seq x y z
N MET A 1 -17.53 -8.63 -9.21
CA MET A 1 -16.66 -9.17 -10.28
C MET A 1 -15.77 -10.26 -9.69
N ILE A 2 -15.62 -11.43 -10.32
CA ILE A 2 -14.71 -12.48 -9.77
C ILE A 2 -13.24 -12.13 -10.01
N PHE A 3 -12.33 -12.72 -9.22
CA PHE A 3 -10.91 -12.38 -9.25
C PHE A 3 -10.28 -12.47 -10.65
N ASP A 4 -10.62 -13.48 -11.46
CA ASP A 4 -9.99 -13.65 -12.78
C ASP A 4 -10.36 -12.52 -13.75
N GLN A 5 -11.61 -12.06 -13.70
CA GLN A 5 -12.06 -10.90 -14.48
C GLN A 5 -11.35 -9.61 -14.02
N PHE A 6 -11.22 -9.43 -12.70
CA PHE A 6 -10.46 -8.33 -12.11
C PHE A 6 -8.99 -8.34 -12.54
N ARG A 7 -8.36 -9.51 -12.49
CA ARG A 7 -6.95 -9.71 -12.86
C ARG A 7 -6.71 -9.43 -14.35
N ALA A 8 -7.63 -9.86 -15.21
CA ALA A 8 -7.54 -9.60 -16.65
C ALA A 8 -7.59 -8.09 -16.95
N LYS A 9 -8.55 -7.36 -16.36
CA LYS A 9 -8.67 -5.90 -16.53
C LYS A 9 -7.48 -5.14 -15.96
N SER A 10 -7.03 -5.49 -14.76
CA SER A 10 -5.91 -4.80 -14.08
C SER A 10 -4.59 -4.97 -14.81
N LYS A 11 -4.31 -6.12 -15.44
CA LYS A 11 -3.03 -6.38 -16.12
C LYS A 11 -2.68 -5.35 -17.18
N VAL A 12 -3.66 -4.89 -17.95
CA VAL A 12 -3.46 -3.86 -18.98
C VAL A 12 -3.21 -2.49 -18.34
N GLN A 13 -3.94 -2.19 -17.27
CA GLN A 13 -3.84 -0.90 -16.58
C GLN A 13 -2.54 -0.75 -15.81
N ILE A 14 -2.01 -1.82 -15.18
CA ILE A 14 -0.78 -1.76 -14.37
C ILE A 14 0.37 -1.09 -15.14
N LYS A 15 0.61 -1.48 -16.40
CA LYS A 15 1.67 -0.90 -17.23
C LYS A 15 1.42 0.59 -17.53
N LYS A 16 0.17 0.95 -17.82
CA LYS A 16 -0.21 2.34 -18.09
C LYS A 16 -0.01 3.21 -16.84
N ILE A 17 -0.47 2.74 -15.68
CA ILE A 17 -0.39 3.46 -14.42
C ILE A 17 1.06 3.63 -13.96
N THR A 18 1.85 2.56 -13.97
CA THR A 18 3.28 2.64 -13.60
C THR A 18 4.06 3.58 -14.51
N LYS A 19 3.77 3.59 -15.82
CA LYS A 19 4.36 4.56 -16.74
C LYS A 19 3.95 6.00 -16.41
N GLN A 20 2.68 6.25 -16.08
CA GLN A 20 2.22 7.58 -15.67
C GLN A 20 2.90 8.04 -14.38
N ILE A 21 3.01 7.14 -13.39
CA ILE A 21 3.73 7.41 -12.14
C ILE A 21 5.21 7.76 -12.43
N SER A 22 5.90 7.02 -13.31
CA SER A 22 7.31 7.27 -13.67
C SER A 22 7.57 8.62 -14.36
N LEU A 23 6.51 9.27 -14.85
CA LEU A 23 6.55 10.57 -15.51
C LEU A 23 6.01 11.68 -14.60
N SER A 24 5.53 11.32 -13.40
CA SER A 24 4.98 12.27 -12.44
C SER A 24 6.09 12.97 -11.64
N LYS A 25 5.71 14.03 -10.93
CA LYS A 25 6.59 14.75 -10.01
C LYS A 25 6.72 14.10 -8.63
N TYR A 26 5.87 13.13 -8.31
CA TYR A 26 5.76 12.57 -6.97
C TYR A 26 6.92 11.64 -6.65
N LEU A 27 7.41 11.73 -5.42
CA LEU A 27 8.44 10.87 -4.87
C LEU A 27 7.80 9.95 -3.84
N TYR A 28 8.16 8.68 -3.84
CA TYR A 28 7.51 7.66 -3.04
C TYR A 28 8.51 6.92 -2.17
N VAL A 29 8.15 6.73 -0.90
CA VAL A 29 8.84 5.84 0.03
C VAL A 29 7.84 4.87 0.62
N PHE A 30 8.14 3.59 0.58
CA PHE A 30 7.22 2.52 0.97
C PHE A 30 7.68 1.82 2.24
N THR A 31 6.75 1.51 3.14
CA THR A 31 6.94 0.57 4.25
C THR A 31 5.84 -0.49 4.17
N LEU A 32 6.18 -1.72 3.81
CA LEU A 32 5.21 -2.76 3.45
C LEU A 32 5.23 -3.93 4.44
N LEU A 33 4.14 -4.12 5.18
CA LEU A 33 3.95 -5.21 6.12
C LEU A 33 2.86 -6.18 5.62
N GLY A 34 3.27 -7.39 5.25
CA GLY A 34 2.35 -8.50 5.00
C GLY A 34 1.64 -8.51 3.64
N SER A 35 1.63 -7.41 2.87
CA SER A 35 1.14 -7.35 1.49
C SER A 35 1.86 -6.26 0.66
N CYS A 36 1.32 -5.95 -0.53
CA CYS A 36 1.87 -5.02 -1.52
C CYS A 36 3.18 -5.46 -2.17
N HIS A 37 3.50 -6.75 -2.14
CA HIS A 37 4.74 -7.24 -2.76
C HIS A 37 4.68 -7.15 -4.29
N ARG A 38 3.49 -7.27 -4.90
CA ARG A 38 3.35 -7.11 -6.36
C ARG A 38 3.53 -5.67 -6.80
N LEU A 39 3.16 -4.69 -5.97
CA LEU A 39 3.38 -3.27 -6.25
C LEU A 39 4.87 -3.01 -6.51
N VAL A 40 5.74 -3.49 -5.61
CA VAL A 40 7.20 -3.35 -5.75
C VAL A 40 7.67 -3.96 -7.07
N LYS A 41 7.22 -5.18 -7.40
CA LYS A 41 7.56 -5.80 -8.68
C LYS A 41 7.14 -4.93 -9.87
N TRP A 42 5.90 -4.43 -9.89
CA TRP A 42 5.41 -3.64 -11.01
C TRP A 42 6.15 -2.32 -11.17
N PHE A 43 6.54 -1.69 -10.05
CA PHE A 43 7.39 -0.51 -10.07
C PHE A 43 8.77 -0.85 -10.64
N MET A 44 9.43 -1.89 -10.13
CA MET A 44 10.78 -2.28 -10.58
C MET A 44 10.83 -2.75 -12.04
N ASP A 45 9.73 -3.28 -12.58
CA ASP A 45 9.62 -3.64 -14.00
C ASP A 45 9.47 -2.38 -14.91
N GLN A 46 9.22 -1.19 -14.36
CA GLN A 46 9.03 0.06 -15.12
C GLN A 46 10.34 0.85 -15.22
N GLU A 47 10.84 1.03 -16.44
CA GLU A 47 11.99 1.91 -16.71
C GLU A 47 11.74 3.34 -16.24
N GLY A 48 12.76 3.94 -15.63
CA GLY A 48 12.73 5.30 -15.09
C GLY A 48 12.09 5.42 -13.71
N ILE A 49 11.61 4.32 -13.10
CA ILE A 49 10.94 4.38 -11.80
C ILE A 49 11.82 4.92 -10.68
N SER A 50 13.15 4.85 -10.80
CA SER A 50 14.11 5.41 -9.84
C SER A 50 13.98 6.92 -9.64
N ASN A 51 13.34 7.63 -10.59
CA ASN A 51 13.04 9.05 -10.45
C ASN A 51 11.91 9.32 -9.45
N ASN A 52 11.08 8.32 -9.16
CA ASN A 52 9.90 8.45 -8.32
C ASN A 52 9.99 7.57 -7.07
N LEU A 53 10.45 6.32 -7.18
CA LEU A 53 10.57 5.41 -6.04
C LEU A 53 11.93 5.59 -5.36
N ILE A 54 11.93 6.26 -4.21
CA ILE A 54 13.15 6.57 -3.45
C ILE A 54 13.60 5.36 -2.63
N SER A 55 12.67 4.67 -1.98
CA SER A 55 13.00 3.55 -1.10
C SER A 55 11.81 2.63 -0.85
N VAL A 56 12.11 1.36 -0.59
CA VAL A 56 11.15 0.35 -0.15
C VAL A 56 11.73 -0.36 1.06
N ASN A 57 11.02 -0.29 2.17
CA ASN A 57 11.27 -1.07 3.37
C ASN A 57 10.22 -2.18 3.50
N ILE A 58 10.64 -3.39 3.85
CA ILE A 58 9.74 -4.54 4.08
C ILE A 58 10.11 -5.19 5.43
N PRO A 59 9.77 -4.56 6.57
CA PRO A 59 10.03 -5.13 7.88
C PRO A 59 9.15 -6.36 8.11
N TYR A 60 9.72 -7.57 8.07
CA TYR A 60 8.90 -8.78 8.10
C TYR A 60 8.75 -9.43 9.49
N SER A 61 9.76 -9.30 10.35
CA SER A 61 9.72 -9.84 11.71
C SER A 61 9.24 -8.80 12.72
N ILE A 62 8.72 -9.24 13.87
CA ILE A 62 8.35 -8.33 14.96
C ILE A 62 9.51 -7.42 15.35
N ILE A 63 10.72 -7.97 15.43
CA ILE A 63 11.94 -7.22 15.77
C ILE A 63 12.19 -6.10 14.74
N ALA A 64 12.03 -6.38 13.45
CA ALA A 64 12.22 -5.38 12.40
C ALA A 64 11.12 -4.32 12.41
N ILE A 65 9.86 -4.70 12.70
CA ILE A 65 8.76 -3.75 12.80
C ILE A 65 8.93 -2.83 14.00
N ASP A 66 9.30 -3.37 15.16
CA ASP A 66 9.53 -2.60 16.39
C ASP A 66 10.65 -1.56 16.22
N GLN A 67 11.64 -1.81 15.34
CA GLN A 67 12.70 -0.85 15.04
C GLN A 67 12.22 0.37 14.22
N GLU A 68 11.08 0.25 13.53
CA GLU A 68 10.50 1.34 12.73
C GLU A 68 9.42 2.12 13.51
N LEU A 69 9.03 1.64 14.68
CA LEU A 69 8.00 2.22 15.53
C LEU A 69 8.61 2.99 16.70
N SER A 70 7.95 4.09 17.08
CA SER A 70 8.28 4.85 18.28
C SER A 70 7.79 4.19 19.57
N PHE A 71 7.06 3.08 19.47
CA PHE A 71 6.39 2.39 20.56
C PHE A 71 6.31 0.88 20.30
N LYS A 72 6.12 0.09 21.36
CA LYS A 72 5.83 -1.35 21.24
C LYS A 72 4.33 -1.59 21.09
N SER A 73 3.96 -2.48 20.18
CA SER A 73 2.56 -2.84 19.94
C SER A 73 2.24 -4.28 20.29
N ASN A 74 1.04 -4.50 20.82
CA ASN A 74 0.49 -5.83 21.03
C ASN A 74 -0.18 -6.40 19.75
N SER A 75 -0.33 -5.58 18.70
CA SER A 75 -0.86 -5.98 17.40
C SER A 75 -0.25 -5.15 16.26
N TYR A 76 0.19 -5.80 15.19
CA TYR A 76 0.89 -5.13 14.08
C TYR A 76 0.00 -4.84 12.87
N VAL A 77 -1.26 -5.32 12.88
CA VAL A 77 -2.23 -5.09 11.80
C VAL A 77 -3.37 -4.22 12.32
N ASN A 78 -3.15 -2.91 12.28
CA ASN A 78 -4.14 -1.88 12.61
C ASN A 78 -3.77 -0.54 11.95
N SER A 79 -4.72 0.39 11.92
CA SER A 79 -4.55 1.73 11.35
C SER A 79 -3.48 2.57 12.05
N ASN A 80 -3.36 2.47 13.38
CA ASN A 80 -2.39 3.27 14.15
C ASN A 80 -0.94 2.92 13.78
N ILE A 81 -0.62 1.62 13.72
CA ILE A 81 0.70 1.14 13.28
C ILE A 81 0.99 1.58 11.86
N CYS A 82 0.02 1.40 10.96
CA CYS A 82 0.17 1.79 9.57
C CYS A 82 0.44 3.30 9.43
N ARG A 83 -0.32 4.12 10.15
CA ARG A 83 -0.15 5.57 10.14
C ARG A 83 1.18 6.01 10.72
N GLU A 84 1.59 5.47 11.87
CA GLU A 84 2.87 5.78 12.50
C GLU A 84 4.05 5.48 11.57
N LEU A 85 4.05 4.31 10.92
CA LEU A 85 5.08 3.94 9.96
C LEU A 85 5.15 4.93 8.79
N ALA A 86 4.00 5.35 8.27
CA ALA A 86 3.97 6.34 7.20
C ALA A 86 4.52 7.71 7.68
N ILE A 87 4.16 8.17 8.88
CA ILE A 87 4.66 9.42 9.48
C ILE A 87 6.17 9.35 9.70
N ASN A 88 6.67 8.29 10.34
CA ASN A 88 8.09 8.11 10.62
C ASN A 88 8.92 8.09 9.34
N ASN A 89 8.42 7.38 8.32
CA ASN A 89 9.09 7.29 7.04
C ASN A 89 9.04 8.63 6.28
N PHE A 90 7.93 9.38 6.34
CA PHE A 90 7.85 10.73 5.78
C PHE A 90 8.87 11.66 6.45
N ASN A 91 8.89 11.72 7.78
CA ASN A 91 9.79 12.57 8.56
C ASN A 91 11.27 12.25 8.35
N LYS A 92 11.60 10.98 8.12
CA LYS A 92 12.96 10.54 7.81
C LYS A 92 13.41 11.06 6.45
N TYR A 93 12.61 10.85 5.41
CA TYR A 93 12.99 11.17 4.04
C TYR A 93 12.79 12.64 3.66
N SER A 94 11.84 13.35 4.29
CA SER A 94 11.62 14.79 4.06
C SER A 94 12.83 15.65 4.46
N LYS A 95 13.66 15.16 5.39
CA LYS A 95 14.92 15.81 5.80
C LYS A 95 16.08 15.60 4.80
N ILE A 96 15.97 14.59 3.94
CA ILE A 96 17.04 14.17 3.02
C ILE A 96 16.76 14.66 1.60
N ILE A 97 15.47 14.80 1.24
CA ILE A 97 15.02 15.14 -0.10
C ILE A 97 14.79 16.65 -0.21
N HIS A 98 15.44 17.30 -1.18
CA HIS A 98 15.29 18.74 -1.44
C HIS A 98 13.88 19.18 -1.91
N LYS A 99 13.07 18.25 -2.46
CA LYS A 99 11.69 18.47 -2.94
C LYS A 99 10.66 17.71 -2.10
N SER A 100 10.69 17.94 -0.79
CA SER A 100 9.83 17.22 0.16
C SER A 100 8.33 17.49 -0.04
N GLU A 101 7.96 18.59 -0.72
CA GLU A 101 6.58 18.91 -1.06
C GLU A 101 5.93 17.88 -2.01
N ASN A 102 6.74 17.13 -2.77
CA ASN A 102 6.26 16.06 -3.65
C ASN A 102 6.44 14.66 -3.04
N LEU A 103 6.96 14.55 -1.81
CA LEU A 103 7.16 13.28 -1.13
C LEU A 103 5.84 12.73 -0.61
N ILE A 104 5.59 11.45 -0.90
CA ILE A 104 4.50 10.65 -0.39
C ILE A 104 5.09 9.41 0.27
N SER A 105 4.88 9.32 1.57
CA SER A 105 5.16 8.13 2.35
C SER A 105 3.93 7.23 2.37
N LEU A 106 4.11 5.99 1.95
CA LEU A 106 3.10 4.95 1.98
C LEU A 106 3.50 3.91 3.02
N ALA A 107 2.57 3.56 3.90
CA ALA A 107 2.67 2.35 4.70
C ALA A 107 1.48 1.42 4.41
N VAL A 108 1.74 0.12 4.50
CA VAL A 108 0.73 -0.92 4.39
C VAL A 108 0.92 -1.92 5.51
N SER A 109 -0.16 -2.30 6.18
CA SER A 109 -0.16 -3.41 7.13
C SER A 109 -1.33 -4.34 6.93
N SER A 110 -1.05 -5.62 6.67
CA SER A 110 -2.08 -6.58 6.27
C SER A 110 -2.02 -7.90 7.04
N SER A 111 -3.21 -8.39 7.35
CA SER A 111 -3.48 -9.77 7.72
C SER A 111 -4.05 -10.45 6.48
N LEU A 112 -3.22 -11.19 5.76
CA LEU A 112 -3.65 -11.98 4.60
C LEU A 112 -3.89 -13.44 4.98
N LYS A 113 -4.68 -14.14 4.17
CA LYS A 113 -5.03 -15.54 4.31
C LYS A 113 -3.79 -16.39 4.54
N THR A 114 -3.92 -17.30 5.48
CA THR A 114 -2.85 -18.18 5.94
C THR A 114 -3.45 -19.47 6.46
N ASN A 115 -2.66 -20.54 6.46
CA ASN A 115 -3.04 -21.83 7.04
C ASN A 115 -2.80 -21.87 8.56
N ARG A 116 -2.21 -20.80 9.13
CA ARG A 116 -2.02 -20.67 10.58
C ARG A 116 -3.31 -20.17 11.24
N LYS A 117 -3.57 -20.59 12.47
CA LYS A 117 -4.65 -20.02 13.28
C LYS A 117 -4.41 -18.52 13.44
N LYS A 118 -5.37 -17.72 12.98
CA LYS A 118 -5.37 -16.26 13.14
C LYS A 118 -6.57 -15.85 13.98
N PHE A 119 -6.41 -14.79 14.77
CA PHE A 119 -7.47 -14.22 15.61
C PHE A 119 -8.16 -13.01 14.94
N SER A 120 -7.76 -12.68 13.72
CA SER A 120 -8.25 -11.53 12.95
C SER A 120 -8.84 -11.96 11.61
N SER A 121 -9.76 -11.15 11.09
CA SER A 121 -10.21 -11.24 9.70
C SER A 121 -9.06 -10.97 8.72
N ASP A 122 -9.24 -11.39 7.46
CA ASP A 122 -8.35 -10.90 6.40
C ASP A 122 -8.67 -9.44 6.13
N ARG A 123 -7.66 -8.58 6.23
CA ARG A 123 -7.80 -7.14 6.07
C ARG A 123 -6.46 -6.47 5.81
N SER A 124 -6.52 -5.25 5.31
CA SER A 124 -5.35 -4.40 5.13
C SER A 124 -5.65 -2.99 5.63
N PHE A 125 -4.62 -2.35 6.15
CA PHE A 125 -4.58 -0.92 6.38
C PHE A 125 -3.57 -0.32 5.42
N VAL A 126 -3.89 0.85 4.87
CA VAL A 126 -3.01 1.61 3.98
C VAL A 126 -3.01 3.06 4.47
N SER A 127 -1.85 3.63 4.69
CA SER A 127 -1.70 5.02 5.13
C SER A 127 -0.83 5.78 4.14
N LEU A 128 -1.28 6.97 3.74
CA LEU A 128 -0.51 7.90 2.92
C LEU A 128 -0.28 9.19 3.69
N ILE A 129 0.99 9.60 3.78
CA ILE A 129 1.42 10.84 4.40
C ILE A 129 2.25 11.63 3.39
N GLY A 130 1.85 12.86 3.13
CA GLY A 130 2.58 13.85 2.34
C GLY A 130 2.43 15.23 2.98
N ASN A 131 2.90 16.28 2.31
CA ASN A 131 2.85 17.65 2.87
C ASN A 131 1.42 18.12 3.18
N GLU A 132 0.46 17.80 2.30
CA GLU A 132 -0.98 18.12 2.45
C GLU A 132 -1.86 16.87 2.38
N LEU A 133 -1.24 15.69 2.46
CA LEU A 133 -1.91 14.41 2.33
C LEU A 133 -1.83 13.65 3.64
N ASN A 134 -2.97 13.26 4.18
CA ASN A 134 -3.06 12.40 5.34
C ASN A 134 -4.31 11.54 5.23
N THR A 135 -4.16 10.33 4.72
CA THR A 135 -5.31 9.47 4.42
C THR A 135 -5.05 8.06 4.87
N ASN A 136 -6.03 7.48 5.54
CA ASN A 136 -5.97 6.12 6.04
C ASN A 136 -7.12 5.30 5.45
N TYR A 137 -6.79 4.15 4.88
CA TYR A 137 -7.75 3.21 4.33
C TYR A 137 -7.78 1.95 5.18
N GLU A 138 -8.98 1.50 5.53
CA GLU A 138 -9.22 0.16 6.02
C GLU A 138 -9.89 -0.64 4.89
N ILE A 139 -9.28 -1.79 4.57
CA ILE A 139 -9.73 -2.67 3.51
C ILE A 139 -10.07 -4.03 4.11
N ASN A 140 -11.31 -4.45 3.94
CA ASN A 140 -11.80 -5.76 4.37
C ASN A 140 -12.06 -6.63 3.14
N PHE A 141 -11.59 -7.88 3.14
CA PHE A 141 -11.90 -8.80 2.04
C PHE A 141 -13.32 -9.34 2.17
N LEU A 142 -14.05 -9.36 1.05
CA LEU A 142 -15.44 -9.81 0.99
C LEU A 142 -15.57 -11.24 0.45
N ASP A 143 -14.56 -11.73 -0.28
CA ASP A 143 -14.54 -13.07 -0.85
C ASP A 143 -13.59 -13.99 -0.07
N ASP A 144 -14.17 -14.89 0.70
CA ASP A 144 -13.45 -15.87 1.52
C ASP A 144 -12.68 -16.91 0.68
N ASN A 145 -12.95 -17.03 -0.63
CA ASN A 145 -12.23 -17.95 -1.51
C ASN A 145 -10.87 -17.41 -1.96
N LEU A 146 -10.62 -16.11 -1.80
CA LEU A 146 -9.37 -15.49 -2.19
C LEU A 146 -8.19 -16.11 -1.42
N ASN A 147 -7.21 -16.61 -2.14
CA ASN A 147 -5.96 -17.05 -1.54
C ASN A 147 -5.01 -15.87 -1.27
N ARG A 148 -3.97 -16.12 -0.47
CA ARG A 148 -2.97 -15.10 -0.07
C ARG A 148 -2.40 -14.31 -1.25
N LYS A 149 -2.09 -14.97 -2.38
CA LYS A 149 -1.51 -14.31 -3.56
C LYS A 149 -2.53 -13.42 -4.27
N GLN A 150 -3.80 -13.82 -4.28
CA GLN A 150 -4.89 -13.02 -4.85
C GLN A 150 -5.16 -11.79 -4.00
N GLN A 151 -5.20 -11.96 -2.67
CA GLN A 151 -5.34 -10.84 -1.74
C GLN A 151 -4.20 -9.84 -1.87
N ASP A 152 -2.94 -10.28 -1.89
CA ASP A 152 -1.77 -9.42 -2.13
C ASP A 152 -1.85 -8.68 -3.46
N TYR A 153 -2.32 -9.34 -4.52
CA TYR A 153 -2.51 -8.72 -5.83
C TYR A 153 -3.59 -7.62 -5.78
N ILE A 154 -4.72 -7.87 -5.13
CA ILE A 154 -5.81 -6.90 -4.98
C ILE A 154 -5.32 -5.66 -4.25
N ILE A 155 -4.66 -5.83 -3.08
CA ILE A 155 -4.16 -4.69 -2.31
C ILE A 155 -3.06 -3.94 -3.07
N SER A 156 -2.13 -4.65 -3.72
CA SER A 156 -1.11 -4.03 -4.56
C SER A 156 -1.72 -3.17 -5.66
N TYR A 157 -2.77 -3.66 -6.32
CA TYR A 157 -3.42 -2.94 -7.41
C TYR A 157 -4.27 -1.77 -6.90
N LEU A 158 -4.94 -1.92 -5.75
CA LEU A 158 -5.61 -0.82 -5.07
C LEU A 158 -4.63 0.30 -4.77
N VAL A 159 -3.52 -0.01 -4.11
CA VAL A 159 -2.48 0.96 -3.76
C VAL A 159 -1.89 1.60 -5.01
N LEU A 160 -1.67 0.85 -6.08
CA LEU A 160 -1.23 1.42 -7.36
C LEU A 160 -2.18 2.50 -7.88
N ASN A 161 -3.50 2.29 -7.77
CA ASN A 161 -4.50 3.28 -8.18
C ASN A 161 -4.52 4.50 -7.23
N ILE A 162 -4.34 4.28 -5.92
CA ILE A 162 -4.21 5.37 -4.95
C ILE A 162 -2.99 6.24 -5.29
N LEU A 163 -1.84 5.64 -5.60
CA LEU A 163 -0.61 6.37 -5.90
C LEU A 163 -0.68 7.15 -7.22
N LEU A 164 -1.43 6.65 -8.21
CA LEU A 164 -1.64 7.36 -9.47
C LEU A 164 -2.29 8.72 -9.26
N ASN A 165 -3.26 8.79 -8.35
CA ASN A 165 -3.93 10.02 -8.03
C ASN A 165 -4.29 10.11 -6.54
N PRO A 166 -3.32 10.52 -5.70
CA PRO A 166 -3.49 10.52 -4.25
C PRO A 166 -4.59 11.46 -3.73
N GLN A 167 -5.07 12.36 -4.59
CA GLN A 167 -6.09 13.36 -4.27
C GLN A 167 -7.49 12.99 -4.77
N LEU A 168 -7.65 11.90 -5.55
CA LEU A 168 -8.94 11.49 -6.10
C LEU A 168 -9.54 10.30 -5.36
N GLU A 169 -10.87 10.22 -5.39
CA GLU A 169 -11.60 9.05 -4.93
C GLU A 169 -11.31 7.83 -5.81
N ILE A 170 -11.04 6.71 -5.15
CA ILE A 170 -10.85 5.41 -5.77
C ILE A 170 -12.17 4.97 -6.40
N ASP A 171 -12.16 4.55 -7.68
CA ASP A 171 -13.33 3.91 -8.28
C ASP A 171 -13.60 2.56 -7.59
N LYS A 172 -14.49 2.58 -6.59
CA LYS A 172 -14.86 1.40 -5.80
C LYS A 172 -15.48 0.30 -6.66
N ASN A 173 -16.09 0.63 -7.80
CA ASN A 173 -16.72 -0.35 -8.69
C ASN A 173 -15.69 -1.33 -9.27
N LEU A 174 -14.43 -0.89 -9.40
CA LEU A 174 -13.32 -1.69 -9.89
C LEU A 174 -12.98 -2.86 -8.95
N PHE A 175 -13.37 -2.75 -7.68
CA PHE A 175 -13.13 -3.74 -6.63
C PHE A 175 -14.41 -4.40 -6.15
N SER A 176 -15.54 -4.11 -6.81
CA SER A 176 -16.87 -4.60 -6.44
C SER A 176 -16.87 -6.11 -6.24
N SER A 177 -17.39 -6.54 -5.08
CA SER A 177 -17.45 -7.90 -4.55
C SER A 177 -16.13 -8.54 -4.10
N LEU A 178 -14.98 -7.85 -4.16
CA LEU A 178 -13.69 -8.39 -3.69
C LEU A 178 -13.28 -7.82 -2.33
N ILE A 179 -13.46 -6.51 -2.16
CA ILE A 179 -13.09 -5.78 -0.95
C ILE A 179 -14.11 -4.68 -0.62
N ASP A 180 -14.24 -4.37 0.66
CA ASP A 180 -14.85 -3.15 1.18
C ASP A 180 -13.75 -2.16 1.57
N ILE A 181 -13.93 -0.87 1.26
CA ILE A 181 -12.93 0.19 1.48
C ILE A 181 -13.57 1.31 2.30
N LYS A 182 -13.04 1.50 3.51
CA LYS A 182 -13.36 2.61 4.41
C LYS A 182 -12.21 3.60 4.44
N ILE A 183 -12.53 4.89 4.37
CA ILE A 183 -11.56 5.99 4.42
C ILE A 183 -11.75 6.69 5.76
N ASN A 184 -10.66 6.85 6.50
CA ASN A 184 -10.61 7.57 7.76
C ASN A 184 -9.62 8.74 7.61
N GLU A 185 -10.06 9.94 7.97
CA GLU A 185 -9.21 11.15 8.07
C GLU A 185 -8.45 11.18 9.41
#